data_AF-A0ABD3EUZ4-F1
#
_entry.id   AF-A0ABD3EUZ4-F1
#
_cell.length_a   1.000
_cell.length_b   1.000
_cell.length_c   1.000
_cell.angle_alpha   90.00
_cell.angle_beta   90.00
_cell.angle_gamma   90.00
#
_symmetry.space_group_name_H-M   'P 1'
#
loop_
_entity.id
_entity.type
_entity.pdbx_description
1 polymer ?
#
loop_
_entity_poly.entity_id
_entity_poly.type
_entity_poly.pdbx_seq_one_letter_code
_entity_poly.pdbx_strand_id
1 'polypeptide(L)'
;MPTPEELLAVERISAEDLATALISSGDRPMVADVRHEDYELLGHIKDAEHLPSTLFKEDADVDALVAKFGGRQSIVFHCGRSNTRGPTCALRFIERAEAAGVKILVQVLAGGFAAFAEKFADSPELFTPPNK
;
A
#
# COMPACT_ATOMS: atom_id res chain seq x y z
N MET A 1 -7.75 18.94 1.24
CA MET A 1 -6.53 18.19 0.91
C MET A 1 -5.72 18.10 2.19
N PRO A 2 -5.19 16.93 2.56
CA PRO A 2 -4.40 16.76 3.77
C PRO A 2 -3.15 17.64 3.74
N THR A 3 -2.77 18.14 4.89
CA THR A 3 -1.56 18.94 5.12
C THR A 3 -0.31 18.06 5.02
N PRO A 4 0.87 18.65 4.74
CA PRO A 4 2.13 17.91 4.74
C PRO A 4 2.43 17.21 6.06
N GLU A 5 1.99 17.78 7.19
CA GLU A 5 2.17 17.19 8.52
C GLU A 5 1.33 15.93 8.70
N GLU A 6 0.06 15.94 8.26
CA GLU A 6 -0.80 14.75 8.28
C GLU A 6 -0.23 13.63 7.39
N LEU A 7 0.36 13.97 6.24
CA LEU A 7 1.01 13.00 5.35
C LEU A 7 2.31 12.42 5.94
N LEU A 8 2.95 13.11 6.87
CA LEU A 8 4.13 12.63 7.61
C LEU A 8 3.76 11.84 8.86
N ALA A 9 2.57 12.08 9.42
CA ALA A 9 2.06 11.37 10.58
C ALA A 9 1.70 9.91 10.27
N VAL A 10 1.47 9.55 8.99
CA VAL A 10 1.23 8.16 8.61
C VAL A 10 2.48 7.32 8.83
N GLU A 11 2.31 6.21 9.53
CA GLU A 11 3.38 5.26 9.80
C GLU A 11 4.01 4.74 8.51
N ARG A 12 5.34 4.62 8.49
CA ARG A 12 6.10 4.19 7.32
C ARG A 12 6.88 2.93 7.60
N ILE A 13 6.88 2.03 6.61
CA ILE A 13 7.67 0.80 6.62
C ILE A 13 8.77 0.89 5.56
N SER A 14 9.97 0.38 5.88
CA SER A 14 11.06 0.29 4.92
C SER A 14 10.82 -0.83 3.91
N ALA A 15 11.54 -0.80 2.78
CA ALA A 15 11.46 -1.88 1.80
C ALA A 15 11.95 -3.22 2.39
N GLU A 16 13.00 -3.17 3.20
CA GLU A 16 13.57 -4.34 3.89
C GLU A 16 12.63 -4.96 4.92
N ASP A 17 11.98 -4.13 5.73
CA ASP A 17 11.02 -4.59 6.74
C ASP A 17 9.78 -5.19 6.06
N LEU A 18 9.30 -4.54 4.98
CA LEU A 18 8.21 -5.09 4.18
C LEU A 18 8.59 -6.43 3.56
N ALA A 19 9.79 -6.54 2.95
CA ALA A 19 10.28 -7.78 2.37
C ALA A 19 10.36 -8.90 3.42
N THR A 20 10.85 -8.58 4.61
CA THR A 20 10.90 -9.53 5.74
C THR A 20 9.50 -9.98 6.15
N ALA A 21 8.55 -9.03 6.25
CA ALA A 21 7.16 -9.33 6.58
C ALA A 21 6.45 -10.17 5.51
N LEU A 22 6.77 -9.97 4.23
CA LEU A 22 6.25 -10.75 3.10
C LEU A 22 6.81 -12.18 3.07
N ILE A 23 8.08 -12.38 3.43
CA ILE A 23 8.72 -13.70 3.48
C ILE A 23 8.31 -14.47 4.74
N SER A 24 8.10 -13.76 5.86
CA SER A 24 7.72 -14.38 7.13
C SER A 24 6.44 -15.20 6.98
N SER A 25 6.42 -16.37 7.62
CA SER A 25 5.30 -17.33 7.59
C SER A 25 4.17 -16.99 8.57
N GLY A 26 4.20 -15.79 9.18
CA GLY A 26 3.17 -15.26 10.07
C GLY A 26 2.11 -14.44 9.33
N ASP A 27 1.61 -13.38 9.98
CA ASP A 27 0.67 -12.45 9.38
C ASP A 27 1.35 -11.59 8.31
N ARG A 28 1.05 -11.96 7.06
CA ARG A 28 1.58 -11.31 5.87
C ARG A 28 0.81 -10.00 5.64
N PRO A 29 1.46 -8.82 5.61
CA PRO A 29 0.77 -7.57 5.34
C PRO A 29 0.21 -7.61 3.93
N MET A 30 -0.99 -7.06 3.74
CA MET A 30 -1.45 -6.81 2.38
C MET A 30 -0.78 -5.55 1.85
N VAL A 31 -0.21 -5.66 0.65
CA VAL A 31 0.33 -4.53 -0.09
C VAL A 31 -0.76 -3.95 -1.01
N ALA A 32 -1.08 -2.68 -0.83
CA ALA A 32 -2.01 -1.91 -1.66
C ALA A 32 -1.23 -0.99 -2.61
N ASP A 33 -1.29 -1.29 -3.90
CA ASP A 33 -0.62 -0.50 -4.93
C ASP A 33 -1.58 0.52 -5.54
N VAL A 34 -1.34 1.80 -5.28
CA VAL A 34 -2.20 2.90 -5.76
C VAL A 34 -1.73 3.55 -7.06
N ARG A 35 -0.80 2.92 -7.78
CA ARG A 35 -0.38 3.34 -9.13
C ARG A 35 -1.53 3.17 -10.14
N HIS A 36 -1.49 3.92 -11.23
CA HIS A 36 -2.46 3.79 -12.32
C HIS A 36 -1.91 2.83 -13.39
N GLU A 37 -1.18 3.36 -14.38
CA GLU A 37 -0.76 2.62 -15.57
C GLU A 37 0.58 1.90 -15.37
N ASP A 38 1.39 2.36 -14.41
CA ASP A 38 2.74 1.83 -14.15
C ASP A 38 2.74 0.45 -13.48
N TYR A 39 1.57 -0.07 -13.07
CA TYR A 39 1.44 -1.33 -12.32
C TYR A 39 1.78 -2.56 -13.17
N GLU A 40 1.19 -2.66 -14.36
CA GLU A 40 1.43 -3.80 -15.27
C GLU A 40 2.71 -3.61 -16.08
N LEU A 41 3.10 -2.37 -16.37
CA LEU A 41 4.25 -2.04 -17.21
C LEU A 41 5.60 -2.28 -16.53
N LEU A 42 5.70 -2.02 -15.23
CA LEU A 42 6.95 -2.15 -14.47
C LEU A 42 6.98 -3.39 -13.57
N GLY A 43 5.88 -4.14 -13.49
CA GLY A 43 5.68 -5.18 -12.49
C GLY A 43 5.23 -4.61 -11.14
N HIS A 44 5.00 -5.52 -10.20
CA HIS A 44 4.45 -5.20 -8.89
C HIS A 44 5.03 -6.10 -7.80
N ILE A 45 4.89 -5.65 -6.56
CA ILE A 45 5.25 -6.46 -5.39
C ILE A 45 4.35 -7.71 -5.40
N LYS A 46 4.93 -8.87 -5.11
CA LYS A 46 4.19 -10.14 -5.09
C LYS A 46 2.99 -10.04 -4.14
N ASP A 47 1.85 -10.57 -4.58
CA ASP A 47 0.58 -10.56 -3.86
C ASP A 47 0.02 -9.15 -3.54
N ALA A 48 0.56 -8.09 -4.15
CA ALA A 48 0.02 -6.75 -4.02
C ALA A 48 -1.30 -6.61 -4.79
N GLU A 49 -2.31 -6.02 -4.16
CA GLU A 49 -3.56 -5.70 -4.87
C GLU A 49 -3.50 -4.31 -5.48
N HIS A 50 -3.88 -4.25 -6.76
CA HIS A 50 -3.97 -3.02 -7.51
C HIS A 50 -5.22 -2.24 -7.10
N LEU A 51 -5.03 -1.14 -6.38
CA LEU A 51 -6.08 -0.25 -5.91
C LEU A 51 -5.78 1.19 -6.37
N PRO A 52 -6.08 1.54 -7.63
CA PRO A 52 -5.77 2.86 -8.16
C PRO A 52 -6.28 3.99 -7.26
N SER A 53 -5.50 5.07 -7.12
CA SER A 53 -5.87 6.19 -6.24
C SER A 53 -7.22 6.84 -6.54
N THR A 54 -7.85 6.55 -7.69
CA THR A 54 -9.21 6.97 -8.03
C THR A 54 -10.27 6.32 -7.14
N LEU A 55 -10.03 5.10 -6.64
CA LEU A 55 -10.92 4.39 -5.70
C LEU A 55 -10.96 5.04 -4.31
N PHE A 56 -10.06 5.99 -4.02
CA PHE A 56 -9.98 6.67 -2.73
C PHE A 56 -10.60 8.08 -2.76
N LYS A 57 -11.35 8.41 -3.81
CA LYS A 57 -12.01 9.70 -3.97
C LYS A 57 -13.38 9.76 -3.29
N GLU A 58 -14.18 8.70 -3.47
CA GLU A 58 -15.53 8.60 -2.95
C GLU A 58 -15.55 7.76 -1.66
N ASP A 59 -16.28 8.22 -0.66
CA ASP A 59 -16.36 7.54 0.64
C ASP A 59 -16.92 6.12 0.52
N ALA A 60 -17.92 5.91 -0.35
CA ALA A 60 -18.56 4.61 -0.56
C ALA A 60 -17.58 3.55 -1.11
N ASP A 61 -16.64 3.97 -1.97
CA ASP A 61 -15.63 3.07 -2.51
C ASP A 61 -14.63 2.69 -1.43
N VAL A 62 -14.18 3.66 -0.62
CA VAL A 62 -13.26 3.40 0.50
C VAL A 62 -13.93 2.52 1.55
N ASP A 63 -15.21 2.72 1.85
CA ASP A 63 -15.97 1.88 2.78
C ASP A 63 -16.01 0.42 2.31
N ALA A 64 -16.18 0.19 1.01
CA ALA A 64 -16.12 -1.16 0.44
C ALA A 64 -14.72 -1.78 0.60
N LEU A 65 -13.65 -0.99 0.47
CA LEU A 65 -12.28 -1.45 0.73
C LEU A 65 -12.07 -1.77 2.21
N VAL A 66 -12.56 -0.93 3.12
CA VAL A 66 -12.51 -1.15 4.57
C VAL A 66 -13.28 -2.41 4.94
N ALA A 67 -14.46 -2.64 4.36
CA ALA A 67 -15.22 -3.88 4.58
C ALA A 67 -14.48 -5.11 4.05
N LYS A 68 -13.81 -5.00 2.88
CA LYS A 68 -13.05 -6.09 2.27
C LYS A 68 -11.77 -6.43 3.04
N PHE A 69 -11.05 -5.41 3.52
CA PHE A 69 -9.70 -5.57 4.06
C PHE A 69 -9.58 -5.34 5.57
N GLY A 70 -10.64 -4.85 6.22
CA GLY A 70 -10.68 -4.53 7.64
C GLY A 70 -10.47 -5.73 8.58
N GLY A 71 -10.62 -6.97 8.07
CA GLY A 71 -10.28 -8.18 8.81
C GLY A 71 -8.79 -8.55 8.79
N ARG A 72 -7.95 -7.82 8.04
CA ARG A 72 -6.50 -8.06 7.99
C ARG A 72 -5.81 -7.33 9.13
N GLN A 73 -4.66 -7.85 9.57
CA GLN A 73 -3.89 -7.21 10.64
C GLN A 73 -3.20 -5.93 10.18
N SER A 74 -2.63 -5.94 8.98
CA SER A 74 -1.89 -4.80 8.43
C SER A 74 -2.06 -4.64 6.93
N ILE A 75 -2.06 -3.37 6.50
CA ILE A 75 -2.09 -2.95 5.10
C ILE A 75 -0.98 -1.92 4.86
N VAL A 76 -0.21 -2.14 3.81
CA VAL A 76 0.89 -1.28 3.39
C VAL A 76 0.56 -0.64 2.05
N PHE A 77 0.34 0.67 2.04
CA PHE A 77 0.08 1.44 0.84
C PHE A 77 1.37 1.90 0.17
N HIS A 78 1.42 1.86 -1.15
CA HIS A 78 2.51 2.46 -1.90
C HIS A 78 2.05 3.04 -3.25
N CYS A 79 2.84 3.96 -3.80
CA CYS A 79 2.71 4.36 -5.19
C CYS A 79 4.05 4.19 -5.92
N GLY A 80 4.38 5.03 -6.91
CA GLY A 80 5.69 5.00 -7.56
C GLY A 80 6.83 5.46 -6.64
N ARG A 81 6.66 6.60 -5.96
CA ARG A 81 7.64 7.19 -5.01
C ARG A 81 7.10 7.42 -3.59
N SER A 82 5.81 7.14 -3.36
CA SER A 82 5.10 7.34 -2.09
C SER A 82 5.17 8.76 -1.46
N ASN A 83 5.30 9.81 -2.28
CA ASN A 83 5.43 11.20 -1.80
C ASN A 83 4.10 11.94 -1.62
N THR A 84 3.02 11.50 -2.28
CA THR A 84 1.73 12.21 -2.25
C THR A 84 0.57 11.23 -2.29
N ARG A 85 0.44 10.49 -3.40
CA ARG A 85 -0.69 9.56 -3.61
C ARG A 85 -0.79 8.46 -2.55
N GLY A 86 0.34 7.82 -2.20
CA GLY A 86 0.37 6.74 -1.20
C GLY A 86 -0.14 7.20 0.18
N PRO A 87 0.49 8.24 0.79
CA PRO A 87 0.03 8.77 2.07
C PRO A 87 -1.41 9.31 2.04
N THR A 88 -1.85 9.96 0.95
CA THR A 88 -3.25 10.43 0.84
C THR A 88 -4.26 9.29 0.84
N CYS A 89 -3.99 8.19 0.13
CA CYS A 89 -4.89 7.03 0.10
C CYS A 89 -4.90 6.31 1.46
N ALA A 90 -3.72 6.20 2.10
CA ALA A 90 -3.60 5.63 3.43
C ALA A 90 -4.40 6.42 4.48
N LEU A 91 -4.29 7.75 4.49
CA LEU A 91 -5.07 8.60 5.39
C LEU A 91 -6.57 8.43 5.18
N ARG A 92 -7.04 8.46 3.92
CA ARG A 92 -8.45 8.23 3.60
C ARG A 92 -8.93 6.88 4.11
N PHE A 93 -8.12 5.84 3.95
CA PHE A 93 -8.49 4.51 4.46
C PHE A 93 -8.55 4.48 5.99
N ILE A 94 -7.59 5.11 6.69
CA ILE A 94 -7.59 5.23 8.16
C ILE A 94 -8.85 5.94 8.65
N GLU A 95 -9.18 7.10 8.09
CA GLU A 95 -10.36 7.89 8.47
C GLU A 95 -11.66 7.06 8.35
N ARG A 96 -11.81 6.30 7.25
CA ARG A 96 -12.99 5.45 7.04
C ARG A 96 -12.98 4.20 7.92
N ALA A 97 -11.81 3.58 8.14
CA ALA A 97 -11.66 2.45 9.05
C ALA A 97 -12.03 2.84 10.48
N GLU A 98 -11.56 3.99 10.96
CA GLU A 98 -11.92 4.53 12.27
C GLU A 98 -13.42 4.83 12.38
N ALA A 99 -14.01 5.45 11.36
CA ALA A 99 -15.45 5.71 11.32
C ALA A 99 -16.29 4.42 11.35
N ALA A 100 -15.78 3.33 10.75
CA ALA A 100 -16.39 2.01 10.77
C ALA A 100 -16.07 1.19 12.05
N GLY A 101 -15.22 1.71 12.95
CA GLY A 101 -14.79 1.01 14.16
C GLY A 101 -13.83 -0.16 13.90
N VAL A 102 -13.18 -0.18 12.73
CA VAL A 102 -12.24 -1.21 12.32
C VAL A 102 -10.83 -0.87 12.79
N LYS A 103 -10.21 -1.76 13.56
CA LYS A 103 -8.81 -1.61 14.00
C LYS A 103 -7.88 -2.35 13.06
N ILE A 104 -7.10 -1.60 12.29
CA ILE A 104 -6.16 -2.14 11.31
C ILE A 104 -4.90 -1.29 11.27
N LEU A 105 -3.73 -1.93 11.18
CA LEU A 105 -2.46 -1.23 11.06
C LEU A 105 -2.28 -0.76 9.61
N VAL A 106 -2.25 0.55 9.39
CA VAL A 106 -2.06 1.13 8.06
C VAL A 106 -0.71 1.81 7.99
N GLN A 107 0.13 1.37 7.06
CA GLN A 107 1.47 1.89 6.86
C GLN A 107 1.69 2.31 5.40
N VAL A 108 2.70 3.13 5.14
CA VAL A 108 3.11 3.52 3.79
C VAL A 108 4.53 3.06 3.51
N LEU A 109 4.75 2.43 2.35
CA LEU A 109 6.08 2.03 1.92
C LEU A 109 6.96 3.25 1.63
N ALA A 110 8.01 3.42 2.42
CA ALA A 110 9.01 4.47 2.22
C ALA A 110 9.75 4.27 0.89
N GLY A 111 9.91 5.35 0.11
CA GLY A 111 10.53 5.30 -1.22
C GLY A 111 9.65 4.69 -2.32
N GLY A 112 8.50 4.11 -1.96
CA GLY A 112 7.53 3.55 -2.90
C GLY A 112 8.06 2.34 -3.69
N PHE A 113 7.39 2.05 -4.80
CA PHE A 113 7.75 0.92 -5.66
C PHE A 113 9.18 1.03 -6.21
N ALA A 114 9.64 2.23 -6.54
CA ALA A 114 10.98 2.44 -7.10
C ALA A 114 12.08 1.93 -6.15
N ALA A 115 12.05 2.32 -4.88
CA ALA A 115 13.03 1.90 -3.88
C ALA A 115 12.95 0.40 -3.57
N PHE A 116 11.75 -0.19 -3.65
CA PHE A 116 11.56 -1.62 -3.45
C PHE A 116 12.10 -2.43 -4.64
N ALA A 117 11.75 -2.03 -5.87
CA ALA A 117 12.20 -2.68 -7.09
C ALA A 117 13.73 -2.59 -7.23
N GLU A 118 14.36 -1.46 -6.88
CA GLU A 118 15.81 -1.32 -6.90
C GLU A 118 16.54 -2.37 -6.04
N LYS A 119 15.93 -2.81 -4.93
CA LYS A 119 16.52 -3.78 -4.00
C LYS A 119 16.09 -5.22 -4.25
N PHE A 120 14.86 -5.43 -4.70
CA PHE A 120 14.20 -6.75 -4.72
C PHE A 120 13.69 -7.18 -6.09
N ALA A 121 13.95 -6.44 -7.17
CA ALA A 121 13.53 -6.86 -8.53
C ALA A 121 14.11 -8.21 -8.95
N ASP A 122 15.29 -8.58 -8.45
CA ASP A 122 15.93 -9.88 -8.73
C ASP A 122 15.36 -11.04 -7.90
N SER A 123 14.46 -10.75 -6.94
CA SER A 123 13.89 -11.74 -6.01
C SER A 123 12.47 -12.16 -6.45
N PRO A 124 12.29 -13.32 -7.11
CA PRO A 124 10.98 -13.79 -7.60
C PRO A 124 9.99 -14.15 -6.48
N GLU A 125 10.48 -14.26 -5.25
CA GLU A 125 9.66 -14.47 -4.06
C GLU A 125 8.99 -13.19 -3.56
N LEU A 126 9.46 -12.02 -3.99
CA LEU A 126 8.97 -10.71 -3.56
C LEU A 126 8.50 -9.82 -4.71
N PHE A 127 8.90 -10.13 -5.93
CA PHE A 127 8.64 -9.33 -7.12
C PHE A 127 7.95 -10.14 -8.20
N THR A 128 6.89 -9.58 -8.77
CA THR A 128 6.22 -10.11 -9.95
C THR A 128 6.62 -9.27 -11.15
N PRO A 129 7.32 -9.85 -12.15
CA PRO A 129 7.76 -9.11 -13.32
C PRO A 129 6.55 -8.67 -14.18
N PRO A 130 6.70 -7.60 -14.98
CA PRO A 130 5.66 -7.19 -15.91
C PRO A 130 5.36 -8.32 -16.91
N ASN A 131 4.07 -8.56 -17.18
CA ASN A 131 3.67 -9.45 -18.26
C ASN A 131 4.08 -8.80 -19.58
N LYS A 132 4.91 -9.51 -20.33
CA LYS A 132 5.51 -9.07 -21.59
C LYS A 132 4.55 -9.22 -22.77
#